data_AF-A0A2N2D2R1-F1
#
_entry.id   AF-A0A2N2D2R1-F1
#
_cell.length_a   1.000
_cell.length_b   1.000
_cell.length_c   1.000
_cell.angle_alpha   90.00
_cell.angle_beta   90.00
_cell.angle_gamma   90.00
#
_symmetry.space_group_name_H-M   'P 1'
#
loop_
_entity.id
_entity.type
_entity.pdbx_description
1 polymer ?
#
loop_
_entity_poly.entity_id
_entity_poly.type
_entity_poly.pdbx_seq_one_letter_code
_entity_poly.pdbx_strand_id
1 'polypeptide(L)'
;MKVYNTLNGRKEELVTLEPNKVNMYVCGPTTYNYIHLGNARPLVVFDTVRRYLAFRGYQVHYVQNFTDVDDKIINRAREEGDDPIKLAERYIKEYFIDADALGIARADVHPRVSQHIEEIISAIAKLVEKGFAYEVDGDIYYRVKAFTGYGKLSGRSLDDMLAGARVEVDERKEEPVDFALWKKAKAGEPSWESPWGLGRPGWHIECSVMSMKYLGETIDIHGGGADLIFPHHENEIAQAEAYTGKPFVKYWMHNGFITVNSEKMSKSLGNFFILRDILAKYPHDVVRFYLIATHYRSPLDFDDGKLEEARKALGRLKTTMNLAAEFLANEKSDGVDLHLPEIQSDFLKRVTEMQGKFIEAMDDDFNTAKASGYLFEMSHIINSFIANADSQNSQDRDSLQQALQVFNELGTVLGIFISQEEDKGQAVDALLELLLEMRTLARQEKDYALADSFREVLNRLEVKVEDNPTGSRFRYETAPAVDELMAFMIKLRQDFKAKKEYARADLLRDKLKDIGIILEDTREGARWKFADA
;
A
#
# COMPACT_ATOMS: atom_id res chain seq x y z
N MET A 1 -22.49 -1.73 9.99
CA MET A 1 -21.12 -2.24 9.73
C MET A 1 -20.51 -2.56 11.06
N LYS A 2 -19.90 -3.74 11.21
CA LYS A 2 -19.24 -4.16 12.44
C LYS A 2 -17.73 -4.14 12.30
N VAL A 3 -17.05 -3.75 13.37
CA VAL A 3 -15.59 -3.73 13.49
C VAL A 3 -15.20 -4.47 14.76
N TYR A 4 -14.19 -5.33 14.69
CA TYR A 4 -13.64 -5.95 15.89
C TYR A 4 -12.82 -4.93 16.67
N ASN A 5 -13.24 -4.68 17.91
CA ASN A 5 -12.58 -3.78 18.81
C ASN A 5 -11.66 -4.58 19.74
N THR A 6 -10.34 -4.41 19.60
CA THR A 6 -9.37 -5.09 20.46
C THR A 6 -9.63 -4.83 21.94
N LEU A 7 -10.06 -3.61 22.29
CA LEU A 7 -10.33 -3.22 23.67
C LEU A 7 -11.40 -4.09 24.35
N ASN A 8 -12.44 -4.48 23.61
CA ASN A 8 -13.57 -5.24 24.15
C ASN A 8 -13.58 -6.72 23.71
N GLY A 9 -12.63 -7.13 22.87
CA GLY A 9 -12.49 -8.52 22.40
C GLY A 9 -13.65 -9.02 21.55
N ARG A 10 -14.41 -8.13 20.87
CA ARG A 10 -15.59 -8.51 20.09
C ARG A 10 -15.85 -7.57 18.92
N LYS A 11 -16.68 -8.02 17.97
CA LYS A 11 -17.22 -7.18 16.90
C LYS A 11 -18.32 -6.27 17.46
N GLU A 12 -18.23 -4.98 17.15
CA GLU A 12 -19.16 -3.92 17.61
C GLU A 12 -19.64 -3.12 16.41
N GLU A 13 -20.86 -2.58 16.44
CA GLU A 13 -21.31 -1.66 15.39
C GLU A 13 -20.43 -0.42 15.38
N LEU A 14 -19.99 0.00 14.19
CA LEU A 14 -19.24 1.23 13.99
C LEU A 14 -20.18 2.42 14.15
N VAL A 15 -20.00 3.15 15.25
CA VAL A 15 -20.71 4.39 15.56
C VAL A 15 -19.65 5.47 15.72
N THR A 16 -19.63 6.42 14.80
CA THR A 16 -18.62 7.49 14.79
C THR A 16 -18.91 8.57 15.84
N LEU A 17 -17.91 9.39 16.17
CA LEU A 17 -18.04 10.56 17.04
C LEU A 17 -18.90 11.64 16.38
N GLU A 18 -18.64 11.90 15.10
CA GLU A 18 -19.46 12.74 14.24
C GLU A 18 -20.13 11.88 13.17
N PRO A 19 -21.45 12.00 12.93
CA PRO A 19 -22.14 11.19 11.91
C PRO A 19 -21.44 11.24 10.55
N ASN A 20 -21.18 10.06 9.97
CA ASN A 20 -20.54 9.87 8.66
C ASN A 20 -19.10 10.39 8.52
N LYS A 21 -18.41 10.74 9.62
CA LYS A 21 -16.99 11.08 9.62
C LYS A 21 -16.20 10.09 10.46
N VAL A 22 -15.02 9.69 9.99
CA VAL A 22 -14.12 8.80 10.71
C VAL A 22 -12.77 9.48 10.88
N ASN A 23 -12.40 9.80 12.11
CA ASN A 23 -11.05 10.21 12.47
C ASN A 23 -10.21 8.96 12.76
N MET A 24 -9.30 8.63 11.86
CA MET A 24 -8.49 7.41 11.90
C MET A 24 -6.99 7.74 12.06
N TYR A 25 -6.36 7.19 13.09
CA TYR A 25 -4.91 7.23 13.26
C TYR A 25 -4.33 5.83 13.10
N VAL A 26 -3.22 5.68 12.37
CA VAL A 26 -2.49 4.41 12.28
C VAL A 26 -1.02 4.67 12.52
N CYS A 27 -0.41 3.96 13.47
CA CYS A 27 1.02 4.10 13.74
C CYS A 27 1.84 3.75 12.50
N GLY A 28 2.68 4.69 12.07
CA GLY A 28 3.57 4.51 10.93
C GLY A 28 4.94 3.93 11.32
N PRO A 29 5.87 3.86 10.35
CA PRO A 29 7.14 3.18 10.55
C PRO A 29 8.18 4.05 11.27
N THR A 30 9.13 3.39 11.92
CA THR A 30 10.42 3.99 12.28
C THR A 30 11.32 4.06 11.05
N THR A 31 11.75 5.26 10.67
CA THR A 31 12.39 5.52 9.38
C THR A 31 13.91 5.34 9.45
N TYR A 32 14.37 4.12 9.75
CA TYR A 32 15.80 3.79 9.85
C TYR A 32 16.28 2.81 8.77
N ASN A 33 15.37 2.24 7.98
CA ASN A 33 15.68 1.29 6.91
C ASN A 33 14.49 1.23 5.92
N TYR A 34 14.67 0.54 4.79
CA TYR A 34 13.61 0.15 3.87
C TYR A 34 12.54 -0.67 4.58
N ILE A 35 11.28 -0.53 4.14
CA ILE A 35 10.18 -1.31 4.68
C ILE A 35 10.25 -2.76 4.22
N HIS A 36 9.86 -3.66 5.11
CA HIS A 36 9.72 -5.08 4.82
C HIS A 36 8.26 -5.46 4.64
N LEU A 37 8.02 -6.69 4.17
CA LEU A 37 6.66 -7.19 3.93
C LEU A 37 5.75 -7.11 5.18
N GLY A 38 6.34 -7.31 6.36
CA GLY A 38 5.64 -7.12 7.64
C GLY A 38 5.16 -5.69 7.88
N ASN A 39 5.92 -4.66 7.47
CA ASN A 39 5.45 -3.27 7.52
C ASN A 39 4.45 -2.97 6.38
N ALA A 40 4.59 -3.62 5.23
CA ALA A 40 3.68 -3.44 4.11
C ALA A 40 2.25 -3.89 4.42
N ARG A 41 2.09 -4.89 5.30
CA ARG A 41 0.77 -5.41 5.68
C ARG A 41 -0.15 -4.36 6.32
N PRO A 42 0.20 -3.67 7.43
CA PRO A 42 -0.65 -2.63 7.99
C PRO A 42 -0.96 -1.53 6.96
N LEU A 43 0.01 -1.13 6.12
CA LEU A 43 -0.21 -0.16 5.05
C LEU A 43 -1.38 -0.57 4.13
N VAL A 44 -1.32 -1.78 3.59
CA VAL A 44 -2.36 -2.30 2.67
C VAL A 44 -3.70 -2.51 3.39
N VAL A 45 -3.67 -3.02 4.62
CA VAL A 45 -4.88 -3.27 5.42
C VAL A 45 -5.63 -1.97 5.69
N PHE A 46 -4.93 -0.94 6.19
CA PHE A 46 -5.59 0.31 6.58
C PHE A 46 -5.95 1.18 5.36
N ASP A 47 -5.23 1.06 4.24
CA ASP A 47 -5.69 1.63 2.97
C ASP A 47 -6.97 0.95 2.47
N THR A 48 -7.09 -0.38 2.61
CA THR A 48 -8.32 -1.12 2.26
C THR A 48 -9.49 -0.74 3.17
N VAL A 49 -9.25 -0.59 4.47
CA VAL A 49 -10.24 -0.07 5.44
C VAL A 49 -10.72 1.32 5.01
N ARG A 50 -9.79 2.24 4.72
CA ARG A 50 -10.12 3.61 4.28
C ARG A 50 -10.94 3.61 3.00
N ARG A 51 -10.54 2.83 1.99
CA ARG A 51 -11.24 2.71 0.71
C ARG A 51 -12.66 2.18 0.90
N TYR A 52 -12.84 1.16 1.74
CA TYR A 52 -14.16 0.61 2.01
C TYR A 52 -15.05 1.59 2.78
N LEU A 53 -14.51 2.28 3.80
CA LEU A 53 -15.25 3.33 4.51
C LEU A 53 -15.71 4.44 3.56
N ALA A 54 -14.83 4.91 2.66
CA ALA A 54 -15.18 5.88 1.63
C ALA A 54 -16.27 5.37 0.67
N PHE A 55 -16.17 4.11 0.22
CA PHE A 55 -17.20 3.44 -0.59
C PHE A 55 -18.55 3.36 0.14
N ARG A 56 -18.54 3.28 1.47
CA ARG A 56 -19.75 3.32 2.32
C ARG A 56 -20.24 4.72 2.65
N GLY A 57 -19.65 5.76 2.07
CA GLY A 57 -20.06 7.16 2.22
C GLY A 57 -19.48 7.87 3.43
N TYR A 58 -18.50 7.28 4.14
CA TYR A 58 -17.81 7.97 5.22
C TYR A 58 -16.76 8.94 4.67
N GLN A 59 -16.68 10.13 5.28
CA GLN A 59 -15.53 11.01 5.14
C GLN A 59 -14.46 10.57 6.13
N VAL A 60 -13.37 10.00 5.63
CA VAL A 60 -12.28 9.51 6.49
C VAL A 60 -11.19 10.55 6.55
N HIS A 61 -10.91 11.07 7.74
CA HIS A 61 -9.69 11.84 8.00
C HIS A 61 -8.62 10.90 8.55
N TYR A 62 -7.64 10.58 7.72
CA TYR A 62 -6.61 9.58 7.98
C TYR A 62 -5.25 10.22 8.28
N VAL A 63 -4.69 9.92 9.45
CA VAL A 63 -3.37 10.38 9.90
C VAL A 63 -2.45 9.18 10.14
N GLN A 64 -1.22 9.26 9.62
CA GLN A 64 -0.19 8.24 9.83
C GLN A 64 1.16 8.91 10.07
N ASN A 65 1.73 8.76 11.26
CA ASN A 65 3.00 9.42 11.59
C ASN A 65 4.23 8.78 10.93
N PHE A 66 5.35 9.49 11.00
CA PHE A 66 6.69 8.90 10.87
C PHE A 66 7.44 9.08 12.18
N THR A 67 7.95 7.99 12.72
CA THR A 67 8.90 8.03 13.83
C THR A 67 10.29 8.31 13.25
N ASP A 68 10.68 9.59 13.22
CA ASP A 68 11.97 10.08 12.73
C ASP A 68 12.97 10.41 13.85
N VAL A 69 12.61 10.10 15.10
CA VAL A 69 13.47 10.19 16.30
C VAL A 69 13.35 8.91 17.12
N ASP A 70 14.34 8.01 17.03
CA ASP A 70 14.36 6.75 17.77
C ASP A 70 15.78 6.20 17.95
N ASP A 71 15.98 5.33 18.94
CA ASP A 71 17.25 4.63 19.17
C ASP A 71 17.75 3.87 17.93
N LYS A 72 16.85 3.27 17.13
CA LYS A 72 17.21 2.55 15.90
C LYS A 72 17.77 3.49 14.83
N ILE A 73 17.24 4.71 14.73
CA ILE A 73 17.70 5.72 13.77
C ILE A 73 19.08 6.21 14.19
N ILE A 74 19.26 6.54 15.48
CA ILE A 74 20.54 6.99 16.04
C ILE A 74 21.62 5.93 15.82
N ASN A 75 21.32 4.67 16.14
CA ASN A 75 22.28 3.57 15.96
C ASN A 75 22.62 3.37 14.49
N ARG A 76 21.63 3.39 13.60
CA ARG A 76 21.87 3.24 12.15
C ARG A 76 22.69 4.39 11.57
N ALA A 77 22.39 5.61 11.97
CA ALA A 77 23.12 6.79 11.54
C ALA A 77 24.59 6.74 12.00
N ARG A 78 24.84 6.25 13.22
CA ARG A 78 26.20 6.00 13.72
C ARG A 78 26.93 4.93 12.89
N GLU A 79 26.26 3.85 12.50
CA GLU A 79 26.83 2.80 11.62
C GLU A 79 27.22 3.36 10.24
N GLU A 80 26.40 4.26 9.68
CA GLU A 80 26.63 4.84 8.35
C GLU A 80 27.48 6.11 8.35
N GLY A 81 27.80 6.67 9.53
CA GLY A 81 28.47 7.96 9.65
C GLY A 81 27.63 9.13 9.13
N ASP A 82 26.30 9.04 9.23
CA ASP A 82 25.34 10.04 8.74
C ASP A 82 24.66 10.79 9.91
N ASP A 83 23.98 11.88 9.60
CA ASP A 83 23.11 12.57 10.54
C ASP A 83 21.78 11.81 10.72
N PRO A 84 21.31 11.55 11.96
CA PRO A 84 20.07 10.81 12.22
C PRO A 84 18.82 11.40 11.53
N ILE A 85 18.68 12.72 11.50
CA ILE A 85 17.50 13.37 10.90
C ILE A 85 17.55 13.28 9.38
N LYS A 86 18.74 13.46 8.77
CA LYS A 86 18.93 13.24 7.33
C LYS A 86 18.69 11.79 6.93
N LEU A 87 19.16 10.84 7.73
CA LEU A 87 18.93 9.41 7.50
C LEU A 87 17.43 9.10 7.53
N ALA A 88 16.70 9.65 8.51
CA ALA A 88 15.26 9.50 8.61
C ALA A 88 14.53 10.11 7.39
N GLU A 89 14.88 11.33 6.98
CA GLU A 89 14.33 11.99 5.80
C GLU A 89 14.52 11.15 4.53
N ARG A 90 15.70 10.54 4.36
CA ARG A 90 15.96 9.63 3.24
C ARG A 90 14.99 8.45 3.27
N TYR A 91 14.83 7.76 4.41
CA TYR A 91 13.93 6.61 4.49
C TYR A 91 12.44 6.97 4.44
N ILE A 92 12.05 8.20 4.77
CA ILE A 92 10.68 8.70 4.48
C ILE A 92 10.45 8.76 2.97
N LYS A 93 11.43 9.24 2.19
CA LYS A 93 11.33 9.25 0.72
C LYS A 93 11.26 7.84 0.16
N GLU A 94 12.10 6.94 0.64
CA GLU A 94 12.09 5.53 0.22
C GLU A 94 10.78 4.82 0.59
N TYR A 95 10.22 5.09 1.77
CA TYR A 95 8.90 4.61 2.18
C TYR A 95 7.83 5.00 1.17
N PHE A 96 7.83 6.26 0.73
CA PHE A 96 6.82 6.75 -0.19
C PHE A 96 6.93 6.12 -1.58
N ILE A 97 8.14 5.84 -2.07
CA ILE A 97 8.36 5.08 -3.31
C ILE A 97 7.74 3.67 -3.19
N ASP A 98 8.03 2.97 -2.10
CA ASP A 98 7.54 1.61 -1.89
C ASP A 98 6.01 1.55 -1.67
N ALA A 99 5.47 2.54 -0.93
CA ALA A 99 4.03 2.66 -0.70
C ALA A 99 3.27 3.04 -1.98
N ASP A 100 3.82 3.95 -2.79
CA ASP A 100 3.25 4.30 -4.09
C ASP A 100 3.24 3.10 -5.01
N ALA A 101 4.33 2.33 -5.09
CA ALA A 101 4.39 1.12 -5.89
C ALA A 101 3.24 0.16 -5.51
N LEU A 102 2.90 0.01 -4.23
CA LEU A 102 1.77 -0.82 -3.75
C LEU A 102 0.36 -0.23 -3.99
N GLY A 103 0.24 0.94 -4.61
CA GLY A 103 -1.04 1.61 -4.83
C GLY A 103 -1.68 2.12 -3.54
N ILE A 104 -0.86 2.38 -2.52
CA ILE A 104 -1.33 2.97 -1.26
C ILE A 104 -1.59 4.45 -1.50
N ALA A 105 -2.82 4.88 -1.29
CA ALA A 105 -3.09 6.30 -1.34
C ALA A 105 -2.64 6.96 -0.03
N ARG A 106 -2.07 8.17 -0.14
CA ARG A 106 -1.48 8.90 0.98
C ARG A 106 -2.49 9.13 2.10
N ALA A 107 -2.00 9.17 3.34
CA ALA A 107 -2.78 9.71 4.44
C ALA A 107 -2.97 11.21 4.24
N ASP A 108 -4.01 11.80 4.85
CA ASP A 108 -4.25 13.24 4.75
C ASP A 108 -3.14 14.04 5.45
N VAL A 109 -2.55 13.46 6.51
CA VAL A 109 -1.43 14.04 7.24
C VAL A 109 -0.41 12.98 7.62
N HIS A 110 0.86 13.30 7.41
CA HIS A 110 2.01 12.51 7.84
C HIS A 110 2.88 13.27 8.85
N PRO A 111 2.47 13.35 10.14
CA PRO A 111 3.21 14.10 11.13
C PRO A 111 4.53 13.42 11.49
N ARG A 112 5.56 14.22 11.76
CA ARG A 112 6.90 13.75 12.11
C ARG A 112 7.24 14.12 13.54
N VAL A 113 7.86 13.22 14.29
CA VAL A 113 8.19 13.43 15.71
C VAL A 113 9.09 14.66 15.88
N SER A 114 10.11 14.81 15.04
CA SER A 114 11.03 15.94 15.07
C SER A 114 10.37 17.32 14.90
N GLN A 115 9.14 17.35 14.37
CA GLN A 115 8.35 18.57 14.14
C GLN A 115 7.29 18.83 15.22
N HIS A 116 7.23 17.99 16.25
CA HIS A 116 6.20 18.02 17.30
C HIS A 116 6.78 18.03 18.73
N ILE A 117 8.04 18.43 18.86
CA ILE A 117 8.77 18.35 20.13
C ILE A 117 8.19 19.28 21.18
N GLU A 118 7.76 20.49 20.81
CA GLU A 118 7.17 21.46 21.75
C GLU A 118 5.86 20.93 22.34
N GLU A 119 5.00 20.35 21.50
CA GLU A 119 3.74 19.74 21.96
C GLU A 119 4.00 18.52 22.84
N ILE A 120 5.02 17.72 22.52
CA ILE A 120 5.40 16.57 23.35
C ILE A 120 5.91 17.04 24.72
N ILE A 121 6.82 18.02 24.78
CA ILE A 121 7.31 18.57 26.05
C ILE A 121 6.16 19.12 26.89
N SER A 122 5.23 19.86 26.27
CA SER A 122 4.05 20.40 26.95
C SER A 122 3.16 19.29 27.52
N ALA A 123 2.92 18.22 26.75
CA ALA A 123 2.14 17.08 27.22
C ALA A 123 2.79 16.37 28.41
N ILE A 124 4.11 16.16 28.36
CA ILE A 124 4.88 15.55 29.45
C ILE A 124 4.83 16.42 30.70
N ALA A 125 5.01 17.74 30.58
CA ALA A 125 4.93 18.66 31.71
C ALA A 125 3.57 18.58 32.41
N LYS A 126 2.47 18.49 31.65
CA LYS A 126 1.13 18.31 32.20
C LYS A 126 0.92 16.94 32.85
N LEU A 127 1.54 15.88 32.32
CA LEU A 127 1.51 14.56 32.96
C LEU A 127 2.28 14.55 34.29
N VAL A 128 3.40 15.28 34.38
CA VAL A 128 4.15 15.49 35.63
C VAL A 128 3.30 16.27 36.63
N GLU A 129 2.69 17.40 36.21
CA GLU A 129 1.80 18.21 37.06
C GLU A 129 0.65 17.37 37.65
N LYS A 130 0.06 16.49 36.84
CA LYS A 130 -1.03 15.60 37.24
C LYS A 130 -0.59 14.38 38.07
N GLY A 131 0.72 14.19 38.31
CA GLY A 131 1.24 13.06 39.08
C GLY A 131 1.29 11.72 38.34
N PHE A 132 1.18 11.72 37.01
CA PHE A 132 1.32 10.52 36.17
C PHE A 132 2.74 10.33 35.63
N ALA A 133 3.62 11.30 35.84
CA ALA A 133 5.02 11.21 35.44
C ALA A 133 5.95 11.75 36.52
N TYR A 134 7.22 11.38 36.46
CA TYR A 134 8.26 11.83 37.39
C TYR A 134 9.63 11.88 36.73
N GLU A 135 10.50 12.74 37.26
CA GLU A 135 11.87 12.92 36.79
C GLU A 135 12.85 12.08 37.59
N VAL A 136 13.83 11.49 36.89
CA VAL A 136 15.04 10.90 37.47
C VAL A 136 16.25 11.26 36.61
N ASP A 137 17.18 12.05 37.15
CA ASP A 137 18.45 12.44 36.51
C ASP A 137 18.34 13.08 35.11
N GLY A 138 17.19 13.69 34.79
CA GLY A 138 16.86 14.29 33.48
C GLY A 138 16.07 13.37 32.53
N ASP A 139 15.87 12.10 32.89
CA ASP A 139 14.89 11.23 32.23
C ASP A 139 13.50 11.46 32.87
N ILE A 140 12.43 11.44 32.06
CA ILE A 140 11.04 11.48 32.55
C ILE A 140 10.38 10.15 32.29
N TYR A 141 9.85 9.52 33.34
CA TYR A 141 9.14 8.24 33.26
C TYR A 141 7.64 8.43 33.54
N TYR A 142 6.82 7.62 32.88
CA TYR A 142 5.40 7.49 33.19
C TYR A 142 5.22 6.51 34.35
N ARG A 143 4.45 6.92 35.36
CA ARG A 143 4.10 6.13 36.54
C ARG A 143 2.90 5.24 36.23
N VAL A 144 3.15 4.00 35.83
CA VAL A 144 2.11 3.05 35.41
C VAL A 144 1.06 2.83 36.50
N LYS A 145 1.49 2.70 37.77
CA LYS A 145 0.57 2.47 38.91
C LYS A 145 -0.38 3.64 39.19
N ALA A 146 -0.09 4.85 38.70
CA ALA A 146 -1.02 5.98 38.85
C ALA A 146 -2.23 5.86 37.92
N PHE A 147 -2.13 5.10 36.83
CA PHE A 147 -3.19 4.95 35.84
C PHE A 147 -4.11 3.76 36.17
N THR A 148 -5.38 4.07 36.46
CA THR A 148 -6.38 3.03 36.69
C THR A 148 -6.78 2.37 35.37
N GLY A 149 -6.64 1.05 35.30
CA GLY A 149 -7.00 0.27 34.11
C GLY A 149 -5.86 0.06 33.11
N TYR A 150 -4.60 0.29 33.49
CA TYR A 150 -3.46 -0.11 32.68
C TYR A 150 -3.49 -1.63 32.40
N GLY A 151 -3.34 -2.03 31.14
CA GLY A 151 -3.48 -3.42 30.71
C GLY A 151 -4.84 -3.74 30.10
N LYS A 152 -5.79 -2.78 30.06
CA LYS A 152 -7.15 -3.01 29.56
C LYS A 152 -7.21 -3.31 28.06
N LEU A 153 -6.24 -2.86 27.26
CA LEU A 153 -6.22 -3.17 25.82
C LEU A 153 -5.61 -4.56 25.56
N SER A 154 -4.51 -4.87 26.24
CA SER A 154 -3.74 -6.10 26.06
C SER A 154 -4.30 -7.29 26.84
N GLY A 155 -5.14 -7.03 27.84
CA GLY A 155 -5.64 -8.04 28.78
C GLY A 155 -4.58 -8.59 29.73
N ARG A 156 -3.40 -7.94 29.83
CA ARG A 156 -2.29 -8.37 30.68
C ARG A 156 -2.40 -7.74 32.06
N SER A 157 -2.14 -8.52 33.10
CA SER A 157 -1.96 -7.98 34.46
C SER A 157 -0.56 -7.40 34.63
N LEU A 158 -0.36 -6.52 35.62
CA LEU A 158 0.98 -6.00 35.95
C LEU A 158 1.95 -7.12 36.34
N ASP A 159 1.45 -8.17 37.03
CA ASP A 159 2.26 -9.32 37.42
C ASP A 159 2.76 -10.11 36.19
N ASP A 160 1.90 -10.32 35.19
CA ASP A 160 2.29 -10.96 33.92
C ASP A 160 3.38 -10.15 33.18
N MET A 161 3.29 -8.82 33.24
CA MET A 161 4.25 -7.92 32.61
C MET A 161 5.62 -8.00 33.29
N LEU A 162 5.64 -8.05 34.63
CA LEU A 162 6.86 -8.18 35.42
C LEU A 162 7.53 -9.55 35.22
N ALA A 163 6.75 -10.63 35.17
CA ALA A 163 7.25 -11.99 34.94
C ALA A 163 7.86 -12.17 33.52
N GLY A 164 7.39 -11.40 32.54
CA GLY A 164 7.85 -11.44 31.15
C GLY A 164 8.99 -10.48 30.80
N ALA A 165 9.39 -9.58 31.70
CA ALA A 165 10.43 -8.58 31.46
C ALA A 165 11.81 -9.24 31.30
N ARG A 166 12.24 -9.45 30.05
CA ARG A 166 13.56 -10.01 29.69
C ARG A 166 14.70 -8.99 29.67
N VAL A 167 14.45 -7.75 30.09
CA VAL A 167 15.39 -6.62 29.99
C VAL A 167 15.94 -6.29 31.38
N GLU A 168 17.21 -5.85 31.46
CA GLU A 168 17.76 -5.26 32.68
C GLU A 168 16.84 -4.12 33.15
N VAL A 169 16.31 -4.27 34.36
CA VAL A 169 15.47 -3.25 34.99
C VAL A 169 16.36 -2.07 35.34
N ASP A 170 16.04 -0.88 34.83
CA ASP A 170 16.66 0.36 35.30
C ASP A 170 16.21 0.57 36.76
N GLU A 171 17.10 0.28 37.71
CA GLU A 171 16.84 0.34 39.16
C GLU A 171 16.43 1.74 39.65
N ARG A 172 16.62 2.77 38.80
CA ARG A 172 16.22 4.15 39.08
C ARG A 172 14.71 4.39 38.94
N LYS A 173 13.98 3.48 38.30
CA LYS A 173 12.52 3.61 38.15
C LYS A 173 11.81 3.32 39.47
N GLU A 174 10.71 4.02 39.73
CA GLU A 174 9.83 3.70 40.87
C GLU A 174 9.28 2.28 40.72
N GLU A 175 8.90 1.90 39.50
CA GLU A 175 8.47 0.54 39.16
C GLU A 175 9.14 0.01 37.88
N PRO A 176 9.45 -1.29 37.78
CA PRO A 176 10.09 -1.85 36.59
C PRO A 176 9.30 -1.67 35.29
N VAL A 177 7.96 -1.60 35.40
CA VAL A 177 7.02 -1.42 34.28
C VAL A 177 6.92 0.03 33.79
N ASP A 178 7.44 0.99 34.55
CA ASP A 178 7.42 2.41 34.15
C ASP A 178 8.25 2.61 32.87
N PHE A 179 7.76 3.47 31.98
CA PHE A 179 8.34 3.66 30.65
C PHE A 179 8.69 5.12 30.40
N ALA A 180 9.73 5.35 29.59
CA ALA A 180 10.23 6.70 29.34
C ALA A 180 9.24 7.51 28.48
N LEU A 181 8.94 8.73 28.94
CA LEU A 181 8.29 9.80 28.18
C LEU A 181 9.33 10.72 27.55
N TRP A 182 10.42 11.00 28.28
CA TRP A 182 11.55 11.79 27.82
C TRP A 182 12.84 11.09 28.24
N LYS A 183 13.81 11.02 27.32
CA LYS A 183 15.13 10.43 27.57
C LYS A 183 16.17 11.53 27.45
N LYS A 184 16.98 11.69 28.49
CA LYS A 184 18.15 12.56 28.47
C LYS A 184 19.08 12.11 27.33
N ALA A 185 19.53 13.09 26.56
CA ALA A 185 20.39 12.80 25.42
C ALA A 185 21.80 12.43 25.88
N LYS A 186 22.38 11.41 25.23
CA LYS A 186 23.82 11.13 25.36
C LYS A 186 24.61 12.06 24.44
N ALA A 187 25.90 12.23 24.73
CA ALA A 187 26.77 13.06 23.90
C ALA A 187 26.75 12.60 22.43
N GLY A 188 26.45 13.53 21.53
CA GLY A 188 26.37 13.28 20.08
C GLY A 188 25.04 12.69 19.58
N GLU A 189 24.05 12.48 20.46
CA GLU A 189 22.69 12.13 20.03
C GLU A 189 21.88 13.39 19.66
N PRO A 190 20.90 13.29 18.75
CA PRO A 190 19.96 14.38 18.48
C PRO A 190 19.19 14.71 19.76
N SER A 191 19.10 16.01 20.06
CA SER A 191 18.52 16.49 21.30
C SER A 191 17.85 17.85 21.14
N TRP A 192 16.89 18.10 22.02
CA TRP A 192 16.14 19.34 22.11
C TRP A 192 16.15 19.85 23.54
N GLU A 193 16.08 21.17 23.69
CA GLU A 193 15.94 21.80 25.01
C GLU A 193 14.57 21.48 25.61
N SER A 194 14.56 21.19 26.91
CA SER A 194 13.34 20.95 27.68
C SER A 194 13.54 21.44 29.12
N PRO A 195 12.46 21.54 29.92
CA PRO A 195 12.57 21.86 31.35
C PRO A 195 13.46 20.90 32.15
N TRP A 196 13.71 19.70 31.62
CA TRP A 196 14.51 18.63 32.25
C TRP A 196 15.92 18.50 31.62
N GLY A 197 16.33 19.48 30.82
CA GLY A 197 17.60 19.49 30.10
C GLY A 197 17.51 18.92 28.68
N LEU A 198 18.67 18.75 28.04
CA LEU A 198 18.75 18.24 26.67
C LEU A 198 18.32 16.77 26.61
N GLY A 199 17.34 16.47 25.75
CA GLY A 199 16.85 15.12 25.58
C GLY A 199 16.01 14.94 24.32
N ARG A 200 15.26 13.85 24.30
CA ARG A 200 14.41 13.45 23.18
C ARG A 200 13.21 12.64 23.69
N PRO A 201 12.11 12.58 22.93
CA PRO A 201 10.93 11.83 23.36
C PRO A 201 11.19 10.32 23.46
N GLY A 202 10.44 9.68 24.35
CA GLY A 202 10.25 8.23 24.33
C GLY A 202 9.25 7.82 23.24
N TRP A 203 9.36 6.59 22.74
CA TRP A 203 8.61 6.11 21.57
C TRP A 203 7.09 6.24 21.70
N HIS A 204 6.51 6.14 22.89
CA HIS A 204 5.05 6.10 23.05
C HIS A 204 4.37 7.47 23.01
N ILE A 205 5.01 8.50 23.61
CA ILE A 205 4.37 9.81 23.82
C ILE A 205 4.12 10.55 22.49
N GLU A 206 4.88 10.20 21.45
CA GLU A 206 4.77 10.82 20.14
C GLU A 206 3.38 10.57 19.51
N CYS A 207 2.90 9.32 19.52
CA CYS A 207 1.64 8.94 18.88
C CYS A 207 0.44 9.50 19.64
N SER A 208 0.48 9.47 20.98
CA SER A 208 -0.53 10.12 21.83
C SER A 208 -0.70 11.60 21.49
N VAL A 209 0.41 12.34 21.38
CA VAL A 209 0.38 13.79 21.16
C VAL A 209 -0.01 14.13 19.73
N MET A 210 0.62 13.48 18.74
CA MET A 210 0.37 13.77 17.33
C MET A 210 -1.07 13.39 16.94
N SER A 211 -1.57 12.22 17.35
CA SER A 211 -2.95 11.83 17.06
C SER A 211 -3.95 12.85 17.62
N MET A 212 -3.81 13.26 18.89
CA MET A 212 -4.71 14.24 19.49
C MET A 212 -4.64 15.61 18.83
N LYS A 213 -3.45 16.05 18.39
CA LYS A 213 -3.27 17.34 17.70
C LYS A 213 -4.08 17.42 16.41
N TYR A 214 -4.10 16.34 15.63
CA TYR A 214 -4.74 16.34 14.31
C TYR A 214 -6.20 15.85 14.33
N LEU A 215 -6.56 14.98 15.26
CA LEU A 215 -7.85 14.28 15.25
C LEU A 215 -8.74 14.56 16.47
N GLY A 216 -8.21 15.24 17.49
CA GLY A 216 -8.91 15.54 18.74
C GLY A 216 -8.62 14.57 19.88
N GLU A 217 -9.10 14.91 21.08
CA GLU A 217 -8.80 14.18 22.33
C GLU A 217 -9.41 12.77 22.41
N THR A 218 -10.46 12.51 21.62
CA THR A 218 -11.05 11.18 21.41
C THR A 218 -11.16 10.95 19.91
N ILE A 219 -10.69 9.81 19.43
CA ILE A 219 -10.72 9.45 18.00
C ILE A 219 -11.57 8.21 17.73
N ASP A 220 -12.01 8.04 16.49
CA ASP A 220 -12.87 6.91 16.10
C ASP A 220 -12.07 5.62 16.05
N ILE A 221 -11.03 5.57 15.20
CA ILE A 221 -10.27 4.36 14.92
C ILE A 221 -8.78 4.61 15.18
N HIS A 222 -8.15 3.72 15.94
CA HIS A 222 -6.70 3.65 16.07
C HIS A 222 -6.19 2.28 15.60
N GLY A 223 -5.30 2.27 14.61
CA GLY A 223 -4.80 1.07 13.95
C GLY A 223 -3.31 0.80 14.12
N GLY A 224 -2.93 -0.48 14.01
CA GLY A 224 -1.52 -0.88 13.95
C GLY A 224 -1.33 -2.40 13.79
N GLY A 225 -0.08 -2.87 13.80
CA GLY A 225 0.23 -4.30 13.90
C GLY A 225 -0.10 -4.87 15.28
N ALA A 226 -0.36 -6.17 15.36
CA ALA A 226 -0.66 -6.84 16.65
C ALA A 226 0.47 -6.74 17.69
N ASP A 227 1.71 -6.48 17.28
CA ASP A 227 2.82 -6.17 18.18
C ASP A 227 2.71 -4.80 18.85
N LEU A 228 1.90 -3.88 18.30
CA LEU A 228 1.68 -2.57 18.89
C LEU A 228 0.63 -2.59 20.00
N ILE A 229 -0.19 -3.64 20.13
CA ILE A 229 -1.15 -3.80 21.24
C ILE A 229 -0.43 -3.58 22.59
N PHE A 230 0.74 -4.22 22.75
CA PHE A 230 1.56 -4.05 23.94
C PHE A 230 3.05 -4.07 23.58
N PRO A 231 3.85 -3.11 24.09
CA PRO A 231 3.45 -2.07 25.05
C PRO A 231 2.89 -0.80 24.40
N HIS A 232 3.01 -0.62 23.09
CA HIS A 232 2.87 0.70 22.46
C HIS A 232 1.50 1.36 22.65
N HIS A 233 0.44 0.75 22.14
CA HIS A 233 -0.92 1.30 22.23
C HIS A 233 -1.48 1.30 23.66
N GLU A 234 -1.08 0.34 24.50
CA GLU A 234 -1.43 0.37 25.94
C GLU A 234 -0.84 1.62 26.62
N ASN A 235 0.40 1.97 26.30
CA ASN A 235 1.05 3.17 26.82
C ASN A 235 0.40 4.43 26.28
N GLU A 236 -0.04 4.44 25.02
CA GLU A 236 -0.74 5.58 24.44
C GLU A 236 -2.09 5.86 25.12
N ILE A 237 -2.86 4.80 25.41
CA ILE A 237 -4.08 4.91 26.21
C ILE A 237 -3.76 5.56 27.56
N ALA A 238 -2.77 5.04 28.28
CA ALA A 238 -2.42 5.55 29.60
C ALA A 238 -2.01 7.03 29.55
N GLN A 239 -1.21 7.42 28.55
CA GLN A 239 -0.76 8.80 28.35
C GLN A 239 -1.93 9.73 27.99
N ALA A 240 -2.70 9.38 26.96
CA ALA A 240 -3.76 10.23 26.42
C ALA A 240 -4.93 10.38 27.41
N GLU A 241 -5.36 9.30 28.05
CA GLU A 241 -6.46 9.35 29.02
C GLU A 241 -6.04 10.06 30.32
N ALA A 242 -4.79 9.91 30.78
CA ALA A 242 -4.28 10.70 31.91
C ALA A 242 -4.16 12.20 31.54
N TYR A 243 -3.71 12.50 30.33
CA TYR A 243 -3.56 13.86 29.82
C TYR A 243 -4.90 14.59 29.67
N THR A 244 -5.93 13.92 29.15
CA THR A 244 -7.24 14.53 28.83
C THR A 244 -8.32 14.32 29.89
N GLY A 245 -8.26 13.21 30.64
CA GLY A 245 -9.36 12.73 31.49
C GLY A 245 -10.54 12.14 30.71
N LYS A 246 -10.38 11.84 29.41
CA LYS A 246 -11.42 11.32 28.50
C LYS A 246 -10.98 9.97 27.91
N PRO A 247 -11.92 9.11 27.46
CA PRO A 247 -11.57 7.93 26.67
C PRO A 247 -10.82 8.34 25.39
N PHE A 248 -9.73 7.65 25.07
CA PHE A 248 -8.86 8.05 23.96
C PHE A 248 -9.36 7.58 22.58
N VAL A 249 -9.76 6.31 22.44
CA VAL A 249 -10.13 5.71 21.14
C VAL A 249 -11.39 4.87 21.29
N LYS A 250 -12.33 4.96 20.33
CA LYS A 250 -13.52 4.10 20.32
C LYS A 250 -13.23 2.69 19.81
N TYR A 251 -12.52 2.55 18.69
CA TYR A 251 -12.24 1.27 18.04
C TYR A 251 -10.73 1.05 17.82
N TRP A 252 -10.17 0.07 18.53
CA TRP A 252 -8.79 -0.36 18.32
C TRP A 252 -8.73 -1.50 17.31
N MET A 253 -8.03 -1.30 16.19
CA MET A 253 -7.90 -2.28 15.12
C MET A 253 -6.46 -2.77 14.98
N HIS A 254 -6.24 -4.08 14.98
CA HIS A 254 -4.90 -4.65 14.85
C HIS A 254 -4.83 -5.76 13.81
N ASN A 255 -3.89 -5.66 12.86
CA ASN A 255 -3.65 -6.73 11.89
C ASN A 255 -2.73 -7.82 12.45
N GLY A 256 -2.92 -9.05 12.01
CA GLY A 256 -2.09 -10.19 12.36
C GLY A 256 -0.68 -10.10 11.80
N PHE A 257 0.22 -10.93 12.33
CA PHE A 257 1.62 -10.98 11.90
C PHE A 257 1.80 -11.60 10.51
N ILE A 258 2.91 -11.24 9.85
CA ILE A 258 3.47 -12.08 8.79
C ILE A 258 4.33 -13.17 9.46
N THR A 259 4.12 -14.42 9.06
CA THR A 259 4.94 -15.57 9.46
C THR A 259 5.69 -16.15 8.27
N VAL A 260 6.75 -16.91 8.53
CA VAL A 260 7.50 -17.70 7.55
C VAL A 260 7.66 -19.08 8.17
N ASN A 261 7.11 -20.13 7.55
CA ASN A 261 7.01 -21.46 8.15
C ASN A 261 6.33 -21.43 9.53
N SER A 262 5.29 -20.63 9.71
CA SER A 262 4.61 -20.40 11.00
C SER A 262 5.45 -19.73 12.09
N GLU A 263 6.68 -19.29 11.81
CA GLU A 263 7.49 -18.47 12.71
C GLU A 263 7.37 -16.98 12.39
N LYS A 264 7.38 -16.12 13.41
CA LYS A 264 7.31 -14.67 13.19
C LYS A 264 8.53 -14.18 12.40
N MET A 265 8.29 -13.32 11.41
CA MET A 265 9.36 -12.63 10.68
C MET A 265 10.20 -11.75 11.62
N SER A 266 11.53 -11.90 11.60
CA SER A 266 12.46 -11.03 12.32
C SER A 266 13.84 -10.99 11.66
N LYS A 267 14.56 -9.88 11.80
CA LYS A 267 15.94 -9.75 11.30
C LYS A 267 16.88 -10.80 11.92
N SER A 268 16.70 -11.12 13.21
CA SER A 268 17.54 -12.08 13.94
C SER A 268 17.40 -13.53 13.46
N LEU A 269 16.25 -13.90 12.90
CA LEU A 269 16.01 -15.24 12.35
C LEU A 269 16.41 -15.35 10.87
N GLY A 270 16.88 -14.26 10.24
CA GLY A 270 17.26 -14.24 8.83
C GLY A 270 16.09 -14.41 7.85
N ASN A 271 14.84 -14.46 8.34
CA ASN A 271 13.62 -14.66 7.54
C ASN A 271 12.91 -13.34 7.19
N PHE A 272 13.69 -12.26 7.03
CA PHE A 272 13.24 -10.89 6.81
C PHE A 272 13.34 -10.52 5.33
N PHE A 273 12.22 -10.10 4.72
CA PHE A 273 12.15 -9.79 3.29
C PHE A 273 11.80 -8.32 3.05
N ILE A 274 12.71 -7.58 2.41
CA ILE A 274 12.48 -6.20 2.01
C ILE A 274 11.38 -6.16 0.94
N LEU A 275 10.44 -5.24 1.07
CA LEU A 275 9.31 -5.15 0.15
C LEU A 275 9.79 -4.89 -1.30
N ARG A 276 10.78 -4.01 -1.47
CA ARG A 276 11.36 -3.68 -2.77
C ARG A 276 11.91 -4.89 -3.51
N ASP A 277 12.54 -5.82 -2.81
CA ASP A 277 13.07 -7.06 -3.41
C ASP A 277 11.94 -7.99 -3.88
N ILE A 278 10.79 -7.96 -3.20
CA ILE A 278 9.59 -8.71 -3.62
C ILE A 278 8.94 -8.02 -4.83
N LEU A 279 8.81 -6.70 -4.81
CA LEU A 279 8.25 -5.90 -5.92
C LEU A 279 9.11 -5.98 -7.20
N ALA A 280 10.40 -6.26 -7.08
CA ALA A 280 11.27 -6.55 -8.22
C ALA A 280 10.95 -7.89 -8.91
N LYS A 281 10.23 -8.80 -8.23
CA LYS A 281 9.89 -10.15 -8.73
C LYS A 281 8.40 -10.32 -9.04
N TYR A 282 7.55 -9.59 -8.34
CA TYR A 282 6.10 -9.73 -8.45
C TYR A 282 5.45 -8.37 -8.70
N PRO A 283 4.43 -8.29 -9.58
CA PRO A 283 3.63 -7.09 -9.77
C PRO A 283 3.03 -6.60 -8.45
N HIS A 284 2.92 -5.29 -8.31
CA HIS A 284 2.50 -4.67 -7.05
C HIS A 284 1.10 -5.07 -6.58
N ASP A 285 0.18 -5.23 -7.51
CA ASP A 285 -1.20 -5.64 -7.25
C ASP A 285 -1.30 -7.11 -6.81
N VAL A 286 -0.39 -7.97 -7.25
CA VAL A 286 -0.23 -9.34 -6.75
C VAL A 286 0.21 -9.32 -5.29
N VAL A 287 1.24 -8.53 -4.95
CA VAL A 287 1.71 -8.39 -3.57
C VAL A 287 0.60 -7.82 -2.68
N ARG A 288 -0.12 -6.81 -3.17
CA ARG A 288 -1.26 -6.22 -2.48
C ARG A 288 -2.37 -7.25 -2.25
N PHE A 289 -2.78 -7.98 -3.29
CA PHE A 289 -3.82 -9.00 -3.22
C PHE A 289 -3.44 -10.08 -2.22
N TYR A 290 -2.18 -10.56 -2.23
CA TYR A 290 -1.67 -11.49 -1.24
C TYR A 290 -1.83 -10.98 0.21
N LEU A 291 -1.52 -9.71 0.47
CA LEU A 291 -1.60 -9.12 1.81
C LEU A 291 -3.03 -9.02 2.37
N ILE A 292 -4.05 -9.03 1.50
CA ILE A 292 -5.48 -9.00 1.87
C ILE A 292 -6.23 -10.31 1.59
N ALA A 293 -5.57 -11.32 1.00
CA ALA A 293 -6.19 -12.59 0.66
C ALA A 293 -6.65 -13.37 1.90
N THR A 294 -6.02 -13.10 3.05
CA THR A 294 -6.40 -13.61 4.36
C THR A 294 -6.98 -12.48 5.21
N HIS A 295 -7.97 -12.78 6.04
CA HIS A 295 -8.56 -11.81 6.97
C HIS A 295 -7.47 -11.05 7.74
N TYR A 296 -7.59 -9.72 7.83
CA TYR A 296 -6.50 -8.85 8.28
C TYR A 296 -5.97 -9.21 9.69
N ARG A 297 -6.85 -9.68 10.58
CA ARG A 297 -6.53 -10.10 11.95
C ARG A 297 -5.81 -11.44 12.07
N SER A 298 -5.90 -12.30 11.05
CA SER A 298 -5.27 -13.62 11.08
C SER A 298 -3.78 -13.51 10.72
N PRO A 299 -2.91 -14.38 11.26
CA PRO A 299 -1.56 -14.53 10.74
C PRO A 299 -1.58 -14.81 9.23
N LEU A 300 -0.61 -14.27 8.49
CA LEU A 300 -0.45 -14.50 7.06
C LEU A 300 0.93 -15.09 6.84
N ASP A 301 0.97 -16.35 6.40
CA ASP A 301 2.21 -17.07 6.17
C ASP A 301 2.78 -16.76 4.79
N PHE A 302 4.08 -16.49 4.76
CA PHE A 302 4.82 -16.07 3.59
C PHE A 302 5.76 -17.17 3.09
N ASP A 303 5.55 -17.53 1.83
CA ASP A 303 6.50 -18.24 0.98
C ASP A 303 6.29 -17.81 -0.49
N ASP A 304 7.28 -18.07 -1.35
CA ASP A 304 7.20 -17.72 -2.77
C ASP A 304 6.03 -18.41 -3.50
N GLY A 305 5.65 -19.62 -3.06
CA GLY A 305 4.50 -20.36 -3.59
C GLY A 305 3.16 -19.66 -3.30
N LYS A 306 3.01 -19.04 -2.13
CA LYS A 306 1.80 -18.27 -1.75
C LYS A 306 1.64 -17.01 -2.58
N LEU A 307 2.74 -16.31 -2.90
CA LEU A 307 2.71 -15.19 -3.84
C LEU A 307 2.35 -15.66 -5.25
N GLU A 308 2.87 -16.80 -5.69
CA GLU A 308 2.53 -17.39 -6.99
C GLU A 308 1.05 -17.85 -7.07
N GLU A 309 0.50 -18.39 -5.99
CA GLU A 309 -0.94 -18.68 -5.86
C GLU A 309 -1.77 -17.40 -5.97
N ALA A 310 -1.37 -16.32 -5.28
CA ALA A 310 -2.01 -15.02 -5.37
C ALA A 310 -1.94 -14.44 -6.79
N ARG A 311 -0.80 -14.58 -7.48
CA ARG A 311 -0.62 -14.16 -8.87
C ARG A 311 -1.60 -14.86 -9.81
N LYS A 312 -1.69 -16.19 -9.73
CA LYS A 312 -2.64 -16.99 -10.53
C LYS A 312 -4.09 -16.62 -10.22
N ALA A 313 -4.39 -16.36 -8.96
CA ALA A 313 -5.73 -15.98 -8.53
C ALA A 313 -6.13 -14.60 -9.07
N LEU A 314 -5.30 -13.58 -8.88
CA LEU A 314 -5.55 -12.25 -9.44
C LEU A 314 -5.61 -12.27 -10.97
N GLY A 315 -4.76 -13.07 -11.61
CA GLY A 315 -4.77 -13.27 -13.06
C GLY A 315 -6.13 -13.69 -13.61
N ARG A 316 -6.88 -14.55 -12.91
CA ARG A 316 -8.25 -14.95 -13.33
C ARG A 316 -9.23 -13.79 -13.32
N LEU A 317 -9.13 -12.91 -12.33
CA LEU A 317 -9.97 -11.71 -12.26
C LEU A 317 -9.62 -10.76 -13.41
N LYS A 318 -8.33 -10.53 -13.67
CA LYS A 318 -7.87 -9.72 -14.81
C LYS A 318 -8.29 -10.30 -16.17
N THR A 319 -8.23 -11.63 -16.34
CA THR A 319 -8.73 -12.28 -17.56
C THR A 319 -10.20 -11.94 -17.84
N THR A 320 -11.02 -11.81 -16.78
CA THR A 320 -12.43 -11.40 -16.95
C THR A 320 -12.54 -10.00 -17.52
N MET A 321 -11.73 -9.05 -17.02
CA MET A 321 -11.70 -7.69 -17.57
C MET A 321 -11.25 -7.68 -19.04
N ASN A 322 -10.22 -8.46 -19.38
CA ASN A 322 -9.72 -8.56 -20.75
C ASN A 322 -10.77 -9.14 -21.71
N LEU A 323 -11.40 -10.26 -21.33
CA LEU A 323 -12.46 -10.87 -22.15
C LEU A 323 -13.64 -9.91 -22.38
N ALA A 324 -13.98 -9.14 -21.36
CA ALA A 324 -15.08 -8.19 -21.46
C ALA A 324 -14.70 -6.98 -22.33
N ALA A 325 -13.47 -6.48 -22.22
CA ALA A 325 -12.94 -5.45 -23.11
C ALA A 325 -12.93 -5.93 -24.57
N GLU A 326 -12.50 -7.16 -24.84
CA GLU A 326 -12.53 -7.78 -26.17
C GLU A 326 -13.96 -7.90 -26.71
N PHE A 327 -14.91 -8.29 -25.88
CA PHE A 327 -16.34 -8.35 -26.24
C PHE A 327 -16.87 -6.96 -26.64
N LEU A 328 -16.55 -5.93 -25.85
CA LEU A 328 -17.00 -4.56 -26.12
C LEU A 328 -16.27 -3.94 -27.33
N ALA A 329 -15.03 -4.31 -27.62
CA ALA A 329 -14.29 -3.78 -28.78
C ALA A 329 -14.77 -4.34 -30.14
N ASN A 330 -15.42 -5.51 -30.16
CA ASN A 330 -15.81 -6.22 -31.39
C ASN A 330 -17.04 -5.62 -32.12
N GLU A 331 -17.20 -4.30 -32.16
CA GLU A 331 -18.33 -3.63 -32.79
C GLU A 331 -18.20 -3.60 -34.33
N LYS A 332 -19.15 -4.19 -35.05
CA LYS A 332 -19.37 -3.88 -36.47
C LYS A 332 -20.58 -2.95 -36.56
N SER A 333 -20.39 -1.79 -37.18
CA SER A 333 -21.49 -0.89 -37.53
C SER A 333 -22.39 -1.57 -38.57
N ASP A 334 -23.52 -2.11 -38.14
CA ASP A 334 -24.80 -2.18 -38.85
C ASP A 334 -25.61 -3.39 -38.35
N GLY A 335 -26.73 -3.14 -37.66
CA GLY A 335 -27.72 -4.17 -37.37
C GLY A 335 -28.64 -3.83 -36.20
N VAL A 336 -29.83 -3.31 -36.48
CA VAL A 336 -30.98 -3.31 -35.57
C VAL A 336 -31.73 -4.64 -35.78
N ASP A 337 -31.96 -5.46 -34.74
CA ASP A 337 -33.30 -5.66 -34.10
C ASP A 337 -33.45 -6.93 -33.20
N LEU A 338 -34.30 -6.76 -32.17
CA LEU A 338 -35.22 -7.66 -31.42
C LEU A 338 -34.85 -8.99 -30.67
N HIS A 339 -35.23 -9.00 -29.37
CA HIS A 339 -35.39 -10.08 -28.34
C HIS A 339 -34.11 -10.67 -27.68
N LEU A 340 -33.93 -10.72 -26.34
CA LEU A 340 -34.71 -11.36 -25.25
C LEU A 340 -34.56 -10.62 -23.88
N PRO A 341 -35.64 -10.11 -23.24
CA PRO A 341 -35.56 -9.39 -21.95
C PRO A 341 -35.20 -10.25 -20.72
N GLU A 342 -35.48 -11.57 -20.73
CA GLU A 342 -35.38 -12.40 -19.51
C GLU A 342 -33.93 -12.75 -19.11
N ILE A 343 -33.07 -13.12 -20.06
CA ILE A 343 -31.69 -13.56 -19.80
C ILE A 343 -30.83 -12.41 -19.22
N GLN A 344 -31.03 -11.19 -19.73
CA GLN A 344 -30.29 -10.01 -19.29
C GLN A 344 -30.71 -9.55 -17.89
N SER A 345 -32.00 -9.65 -17.57
CA SER A 345 -32.50 -9.33 -16.24
C SER A 345 -31.95 -10.27 -15.16
N ASP A 346 -31.80 -11.57 -15.48
CA ASP A 346 -31.22 -12.56 -14.57
C ASP A 346 -29.71 -12.34 -14.38
N PHE A 347 -28.98 -12.02 -15.46
CA PHE A 347 -27.55 -11.71 -15.39
C PHE A 347 -27.24 -10.54 -14.46
N LEU A 348 -27.84 -9.37 -14.69
CA LEU A 348 -27.59 -8.18 -13.86
C LEU A 348 -28.05 -8.40 -12.42
N LYS A 349 -29.17 -9.11 -12.21
CA LYS A 349 -29.62 -9.48 -10.86
C LYS A 349 -28.57 -10.30 -10.12
N ARG A 350 -27.98 -11.32 -10.76
CA ARG A 350 -26.92 -12.14 -10.16
C ARG A 350 -25.66 -11.32 -9.85
N VAL A 351 -25.31 -10.34 -10.68
CA VAL A 351 -24.23 -9.40 -10.40
C VAL A 351 -24.55 -8.54 -9.17
N THR A 352 -25.75 -7.97 -9.09
CA THR A 352 -26.21 -7.20 -7.92
C THR A 352 -26.24 -8.06 -6.64
N GLU A 353 -26.64 -9.33 -6.73
CA GLU A 353 -26.57 -10.27 -5.61
C GLU A 353 -25.13 -10.47 -5.12
N MET A 354 -24.15 -10.61 -6.03
CA MET A 354 -22.74 -10.72 -5.63
C MET A 354 -22.21 -9.42 -5.03
N GLN A 355 -22.63 -8.26 -5.54
CA GLN A 355 -22.31 -6.96 -4.94
C GLN A 355 -22.84 -6.88 -3.50
N GLY A 356 -24.10 -7.27 -3.26
CA GLY A 356 -24.66 -7.34 -1.91
C GLY A 356 -23.86 -8.23 -0.97
N LYS A 357 -23.51 -9.45 -1.42
CA LYS A 357 -22.69 -10.39 -0.64
C LYS A 357 -21.27 -9.87 -0.36
N PHE A 358 -20.65 -9.18 -1.31
CA PHE A 358 -19.37 -8.50 -1.10
C PHE A 358 -19.48 -7.46 0.01
N ILE A 359 -20.53 -6.62 -0.06
CA ILE A 359 -20.78 -5.59 0.95
C ILE A 359 -20.99 -6.22 2.32
N GLU A 360 -21.82 -7.26 2.43
CA GLU A 360 -22.04 -7.99 3.68
C GLU A 360 -20.75 -8.58 4.26
N ALA A 361 -19.86 -9.12 3.42
CA ALA A 361 -18.57 -9.65 3.86
C ALA A 361 -17.66 -8.54 4.40
N MET A 362 -17.55 -7.42 3.70
CA MET A 362 -16.77 -6.28 4.14
C MET A 362 -17.39 -5.57 5.36
N ASP A 363 -18.72 -5.59 5.49
CA ASP A 363 -19.46 -5.11 6.65
C ASP A 363 -19.21 -5.92 7.92
N ASP A 364 -18.79 -7.18 7.76
CA ASP A 364 -18.45 -8.08 8.83
C ASP A 364 -16.94 -8.03 9.14
N ASP A 365 -16.47 -6.89 9.68
CA ASP A 365 -15.08 -6.69 10.10
C ASP A 365 -14.07 -6.70 8.94
N PHE A 366 -14.41 -6.05 7.82
CA PHE A 366 -13.54 -5.92 6.64
C PHE A 366 -13.02 -7.28 6.12
N ASN A 367 -13.91 -8.26 5.98
CA ASN A 367 -13.53 -9.62 5.58
C ASN A 367 -13.21 -9.73 4.09
N THR A 368 -12.01 -9.25 3.72
CA THR A 368 -11.47 -9.23 2.35
C THR A 368 -11.34 -10.63 1.74
N ALA A 369 -11.07 -11.65 2.55
CA ALA A 369 -10.97 -13.04 2.10
C ALA A 369 -12.32 -13.53 1.53
N LYS A 370 -13.40 -13.32 2.29
CA LYS A 370 -14.76 -13.68 1.86
C LYS A 370 -15.25 -12.78 0.72
N ALA A 371 -14.97 -11.47 0.79
CA ALA A 371 -15.32 -10.51 -0.25
C ALA A 371 -14.66 -10.86 -1.60
N SER A 372 -13.38 -11.25 -1.58
CA SER A 372 -12.66 -11.72 -2.78
C SER A 372 -13.29 -12.98 -3.37
N GLY A 373 -13.82 -13.88 -2.54
CA GLY A 373 -14.59 -15.05 -2.99
C GLY A 373 -15.78 -14.66 -3.88
N TYR A 374 -16.53 -13.62 -3.49
CA TYR A 374 -17.66 -13.12 -4.28
C TYR A 374 -17.25 -12.39 -5.55
N LEU A 375 -16.05 -11.79 -5.59
CA LEU A 375 -15.47 -11.30 -6.85
C LEU A 375 -15.18 -12.44 -7.82
N PHE A 376 -14.67 -13.59 -7.34
CA PHE A 376 -14.49 -14.76 -8.21
C PHE A 376 -15.82 -15.34 -8.71
N GLU A 377 -16.86 -15.37 -7.87
CA GLU A 377 -18.22 -15.77 -8.30
C GLU A 377 -18.77 -14.81 -9.36
N MET A 378 -18.61 -13.50 -9.15
CA MET A 378 -19.00 -12.47 -10.13
C MET A 378 -18.24 -12.59 -11.44
N SER A 379 -16.92 -12.87 -11.38
CA SER A 379 -16.08 -13.16 -12.55
C SER A 379 -16.61 -14.35 -13.35
N HIS A 380 -17.05 -15.42 -12.69
CA HIS A 380 -17.65 -16.57 -13.37
C HIS A 380 -18.98 -16.21 -14.05
N ILE A 381 -19.83 -15.41 -13.39
CA ILE A 381 -21.09 -14.91 -13.95
C ILE A 381 -20.83 -14.08 -15.21
N ILE A 382 -19.88 -13.15 -15.17
CA ILE A 382 -19.49 -12.31 -16.30
C ILE A 382 -18.94 -13.15 -17.45
N ASN A 383 -18.01 -14.07 -17.19
CA ASN A 383 -17.43 -14.92 -18.23
C ASN A 383 -18.49 -15.84 -18.88
N SER A 384 -19.44 -16.35 -18.10
CA SER A 384 -20.56 -17.14 -18.63
C SER A 384 -21.49 -16.30 -19.49
N PHE A 385 -21.70 -15.02 -19.15
CA PHE A 385 -22.48 -14.10 -19.97
C PHE A 385 -21.79 -13.84 -21.30
N ILE A 386 -20.50 -13.46 -21.29
CA ILE A 386 -19.69 -13.20 -22.49
C ILE A 386 -19.71 -14.40 -23.45
N ALA A 387 -19.67 -15.63 -22.94
CA ALA A 387 -19.66 -16.83 -23.77
C ALA A 387 -20.99 -17.11 -24.50
N ASN A 388 -22.10 -16.53 -24.06
CA ASN A 388 -23.44 -16.78 -24.62
C ASN A 388 -24.11 -15.52 -25.20
N ALA A 389 -23.60 -14.33 -24.89
CA ALA A 389 -24.11 -13.05 -25.35
C ALA A 389 -23.66 -12.73 -26.79
N ASP A 390 -24.39 -11.86 -27.47
CA ASP A 390 -24.03 -11.37 -28.80
C ASP A 390 -23.32 -10.01 -28.71
N SER A 391 -22.08 -9.94 -29.18
CA SER A 391 -21.28 -8.71 -29.13
C SER A 391 -21.80 -7.59 -30.05
N GLN A 392 -22.71 -7.91 -30.97
CA GLN A 392 -23.42 -6.93 -31.80
C GLN A 392 -24.73 -6.45 -31.17
N ASN A 393 -25.22 -7.12 -30.12
CA ASN A 393 -26.45 -6.73 -29.44
C ASN A 393 -26.16 -5.58 -28.45
N SER A 394 -26.77 -4.42 -28.67
CA SER A 394 -26.57 -3.23 -27.82
C SER A 394 -26.95 -3.46 -26.36
N GLN A 395 -28.01 -4.22 -26.09
CA GLN A 395 -28.48 -4.48 -24.74
C GLN A 395 -27.57 -5.45 -23.97
N ASP A 396 -26.94 -6.41 -24.67
CA ASP A 396 -25.91 -7.27 -24.08
C ASP A 396 -24.65 -6.49 -23.72
N ARG A 397 -24.22 -5.57 -24.60
CA ARG A 397 -23.11 -4.65 -24.35
C ARG A 397 -23.39 -3.76 -23.14
N ASP A 398 -24.58 -3.14 -23.08
CA ASP A 398 -24.99 -2.29 -21.96
C ASP A 398 -25.04 -3.06 -20.63
N SER A 399 -25.54 -4.31 -20.67
CA SER A 399 -25.58 -5.17 -19.48
C SER A 399 -24.17 -5.54 -19.02
N LEU A 400 -23.27 -5.89 -19.95
CA LEU A 400 -21.89 -6.19 -19.63
C LEU A 400 -21.15 -4.97 -19.06
N GLN A 401 -21.36 -3.78 -19.64
CA GLN A 401 -20.76 -2.53 -19.13
C GLN A 401 -21.19 -2.23 -17.69
N GLN A 402 -22.49 -2.38 -17.38
CA GLN A 402 -22.99 -2.22 -16.01
C GLN A 402 -22.35 -3.25 -15.05
N ALA A 403 -22.24 -4.51 -15.48
CA ALA A 403 -21.60 -5.53 -14.67
C ALA A 403 -20.11 -5.25 -14.43
N LEU A 404 -19.39 -4.78 -15.46
CA LEU A 404 -17.99 -4.39 -15.35
C LEU A 404 -17.79 -3.18 -14.46
N GLN A 405 -18.70 -2.20 -14.48
CA GLN A 405 -18.63 -1.05 -13.58
C GLN A 405 -18.66 -1.51 -12.13
N VAL A 406 -19.60 -2.40 -11.78
CA VAL A 406 -19.68 -2.98 -10.43
C VAL A 406 -18.43 -3.80 -10.11
N PHE A 407 -18.01 -4.69 -11.00
CA PHE A 407 -16.83 -5.54 -10.80
C PHE A 407 -15.56 -4.70 -10.57
N ASN A 408 -15.37 -3.65 -11.39
CA ASN A 408 -14.25 -2.74 -11.28
C ASN A 408 -14.29 -1.96 -9.96
N GLU A 409 -15.44 -1.37 -9.60
CA GLU A 409 -15.63 -0.63 -8.35
C GLU A 409 -15.25 -1.48 -7.12
N LEU A 410 -15.75 -2.71 -7.05
CA LEU A 410 -15.47 -3.62 -5.93
C LEU A 410 -13.99 -4.04 -5.87
N GLY A 411 -13.32 -4.25 -7.01
CA GLY A 411 -11.89 -4.51 -7.02
C GLY A 411 -11.04 -3.27 -6.73
N THR A 412 -11.50 -2.06 -7.09
CA THR A 412 -10.87 -0.79 -6.69
C THR A 412 -10.99 -0.55 -5.18
N VAL A 413 -12.10 -0.96 -4.55
CA VAL A 413 -12.26 -0.94 -3.07
C VAL A 413 -11.18 -1.79 -2.39
N LEU A 414 -10.89 -2.99 -2.91
CA LEU A 414 -9.78 -3.82 -2.44
C LEU A 414 -8.41 -3.30 -2.89
N GLY A 415 -8.39 -2.38 -3.85
CA GLY A 415 -7.21 -1.79 -4.46
C GLY A 415 -6.45 -2.72 -5.42
N ILE A 416 -7.11 -3.77 -5.91
CA ILE A 416 -6.49 -4.77 -6.81
C ILE A 416 -6.71 -4.48 -8.30
N PHE A 417 -7.61 -3.53 -8.62
CA PHE A 417 -7.80 -2.97 -9.97
C PHE A 417 -7.43 -1.49 -10.02
N ILE A 418 -6.44 -1.07 -9.22
CA ILE A 418 -5.91 0.29 -9.34
C ILE A 418 -5.00 0.30 -10.56
N SER A 419 -5.49 0.90 -11.64
CA SER A 419 -4.66 1.29 -12.77
C SER A 419 -3.60 2.27 -12.24
N GLN A 420 -2.37 1.81 -12.05
CA GLN A 420 -1.22 2.72 -12.11
C GLN A 420 -0.80 3.02 -13.55
N GLU A 421 -1.56 2.47 -14.51
CA GLU A 421 -1.14 2.17 -15.87
C GLU A 421 -2.08 2.72 -16.95
N GLU A 422 -2.90 3.74 -16.70
CA GLU A 422 -3.48 4.44 -17.87
C GLU A 422 -2.36 5.08 -18.70
N ASP A 423 -1.34 5.69 -18.08
CA ASP A 423 -0.17 6.21 -18.81
C ASP A 423 0.87 5.14 -19.19
N LYS A 424 1.13 4.16 -18.31
CA LYS A 424 2.20 3.15 -18.56
C LYS A 424 1.76 1.99 -19.45
N GLY A 425 0.51 1.54 -19.36
CA GLY A 425 -0.03 0.50 -20.24
C GLY A 425 -0.16 1.01 -21.68
N GLN A 426 -0.68 2.23 -21.84
CA GLN A 426 -0.68 2.92 -23.14
C GLN A 426 0.74 3.13 -23.67
N ALA A 427 1.70 3.52 -22.83
CA ALA A 427 3.09 3.67 -23.26
C ALA A 427 3.72 2.33 -23.68
N VAL A 428 3.46 1.23 -22.97
CA VAL A 428 3.96 -0.11 -23.34
C VAL A 428 3.37 -0.53 -24.69
N ASP A 429 2.05 -0.44 -24.86
CA ASP A 429 1.39 -0.83 -26.11
C ASP A 429 1.85 0.06 -27.27
N ALA A 430 1.94 1.38 -27.08
CA ALA A 430 2.45 2.32 -28.07
C ALA A 430 3.92 2.07 -28.44
N LEU A 431 4.76 1.69 -27.47
CA LEU A 431 6.15 1.31 -27.72
C LEU A 431 6.27 -0.01 -28.47
N LEU A 432 5.43 -1.00 -28.15
CA LEU A 432 5.39 -2.28 -28.85
C LEU A 432 4.91 -2.10 -30.31
N GLU A 433 3.88 -1.28 -30.52
CA GLU A 433 3.42 -0.89 -31.86
C GLU A 433 4.53 -0.19 -32.65
N LEU A 434 5.23 0.75 -32.02
CA LEU A 434 6.37 1.44 -32.63
C LEU A 434 7.49 0.46 -33.01
N LEU A 435 7.78 -0.56 -32.18
CA LEU A 435 8.75 -1.62 -32.53
C LEU A 435 8.31 -2.40 -33.78
N LEU A 436 7.03 -2.75 -33.89
CA LEU A 436 6.53 -3.45 -35.08
C LEU A 436 6.55 -2.58 -36.32
N GLU A 437 6.25 -1.29 -36.19
CA GLU A 437 6.31 -0.35 -37.30
C GLU A 437 7.76 -0.21 -37.80
N MET A 438 8.71 -0.01 -36.89
CA MET A 438 10.14 0.07 -37.23
C MET A 438 10.67 -1.23 -37.85
N ARG A 439 10.20 -2.39 -37.36
CA ARG A 439 10.47 -3.69 -37.98
C ARG A 439 9.89 -3.78 -39.40
N THR A 440 8.69 -3.26 -39.63
CA THR A 440 8.03 -3.27 -40.94
C THR A 440 8.78 -2.39 -41.93
N LEU A 441 9.20 -1.20 -41.52
CA LEU A 441 10.06 -0.31 -42.31
C LEU A 441 11.39 -0.99 -42.67
N ALA A 442 12.06 -1.63 -41.70
CA ALA A 442 13.29 -2.38 -41.94
C ALA A 442 13.11 -3.48 -43.00
N ARG A 443 11.98 -4.20 -42.98
CA ARG A 443 11.66 -5.21 -44.01
C ARG A 443 11.40 -4.60 -45.39
N GLN A 444 10.66 -3.50 -45.47
CA GLN A 444 10.39 -2.79 -46.72
C GLN A 444 11.69 -2.31 -47.38
N GLU A 445 12.63 -1.85 -46.56
CA GLU A 445 13.96 -1.38 -46.99
C GLU A 445 14.97 -2.53 -47.19
N LYS A 446 14.55 -3.79 -47.00
CA LYS A 446 15.37 -5.01 -47.12
C LYS A 446 16.55 -5.08 -46.12
N ASP A 447 16.46 -4.37 -45.00
CA ASP A 447 17.39 -4.46 -43.87
C ASP A 447 16.98 -5.62 -42.94
N TYR A 448 17.25 -6.85 -43.39
CA TYR A 448 16.84 -8.06 -42.67
C TYR A 448 17.53 -8.23 -41.32
N ALA A 449 18.80 -7.80 -41.21
CA ALA A 449 19.53 -7.86 -39.95
C ALA A 449 18.88 -6.99 -38.87
N LEU A 450 18.44 -5.79 -39.25
CA LEU A 450 17.71 -4.92 -38.36
C LEU A 450 16.32 -5.52 -38.01
N ALA A 451 15.59 -6.05 -38.99
CA ALA A 451 14.30 -6.69 -38.77
C ALA A 451 14.37 -7.89 -37.79
N ASP A 452 15.46 -8.65 -37.83
CA ASP A 452 15.71 -9.77 -36.92
C ASP A 452 16.02 -9.30 -35.50
N SER A 453 16.73 -8.19 -35.32
CA SER A 453 17.00 -7.63 -33.98
C SER A 453 15.74 -7.26 -33.20
N PHE A 454 14.69 -6.76 -33.88
CA PHE A 454 13.39 -6.51 -33.27
C PHE A 454 12.73 -7.82 -32.78
N ARG A 455 12.87 -8.90 -33.57
CA ARG A 455 12.31 -10.21 -33.22
C ARG A 455 13.00 -10.79 -31.98
N GLU A 456 14.31 -10.64 -31.88
CA GLU A 456 15.10 -11.09 -30.73
C GLU A 456 14.68 -10.36 -29.44
N VAL A 457 14.43 -9.06 -29.51
CA VAL A 457 13.98 -8.27 -28.36
C VAL A 457 12.59 -8.70 -27.91
N LEU A 458 11.63 -8.84 -28.83
CA LEU A 458 10.29 -9.30 -28.49
C LEU A 458 10.31 -10.70 -27.86
N ASN A 459 11.12 -11.63 -28.40
CA ASN A 459 11.29 -12.95 -27.82
C ASN A 459 11.92 -12.92 -26.42
N ARG A 460 12.94 -12.07 -26.21
CA ARG A 460 13.61 -11.90 -24.91
C ARG A 460 12.65 -11.37 -23.85
N LEU A 461 11.73 -10.49 -24.25
CA LEU A 461 10.69 -9.93 -23.41
C LEU A 461 9.46 -10.85 -23.27
N GLU A 462 9.53 -12.07 -23.80
CA GLU A 462 8.43 -13.05 -23.82
C GLU A 462 7.15 -12.51 -24.47
N VAL A 463 7.28 -11.52 -25.36
CA VAL A 463 6.18 -10.93 -26.13
C VAL A 463 5.98 -11.74 -27.41
N LYS A 464 4.85 -12.42 -27.50
CA LYS A 464 4.38 -13.08 -28.73
C LYS A 464 3.58 -12.10 -29.56
N VAL A 465 3.81 -12.13 -30.88
CA VAL A 465 3.01 -11.38 -31.85
C VAL A 465 2.10 -12.39 -32.56
N GLU A 466 0.80 -12.20 -32.41
CA GLU A 466 -0.26 -12.99 -33.05
C GLU A 466 -0.94 -12.12 -34.11
N ASP A 467 -0.80 -12.47 -35.38
CA ASP A 467 -1.44 -11.72 -36.47
C ASP A 467 -2.92 -12.12 -36.61
N ASN A 468 -3.81 -11.13 -36.66
CA ASN A 468 -5.24 -11.32 -36.88
C ASN A 468 -5.75 -10.43 -38.05
N PRO A 469 -6.98 -10.66 -38.56
CA PRO A 469 -7.52 -9.90 -39.69
C PRO A 469 -7.68 -8.39 -39.44
N THR A 470 -7.63 -7.94 -38.19
CA THR A 470 -7.76 -6.53 -37.76
C THR A 470 -6.43 -5.88 -37.35
N GLY A 471 -5.31 -6.63 -37.35
CA GLY A 471 -3.99 -6.13 -36.96
C GLY A 471 -3.11 -7.19 -36.27
N SER A 472 -1.90 -6.82 -35.86
CA SER A 472 -1.04 -7.68 -35.02
C SER A 472 -1.39 -7.47 -33.55
N ARG A 473 -1.63 -8.55 -32.81
CA ARG A 473 -1.91 -8.55 -31.37
C ARG A 473 -0.65 -8.96 -30.61
N PHE A 474 -0.34 -8.27 -29.51
CA PHE A 474 0.70 -8.71 -28.58
C PHE A 474 0.10 -9.60 -27.50
N ARG A 475 0.82 -10.66 -27.16
CA ARG A 475 0.51 -11.55 -26.05
C ARG A 475 1.74 -11.75 -25.20
N TYR A 476 1.64 -11.35 -23.95
CA TYR A 476 2.69 -11.48 -22.95
C TYR A 476 2.08 -11.97 -21.62
N GLU A 477 2.82 -12.75 -20.85
CA GLU A 477 2.38 -13.19 -19.51
C GLU A 477 2.62 -12.12 -18.45
N THR A 478 3.63 -11.26 -18.66
CA THR A 478 3.95 -10.06 -17.89
C THR A 478 4.24 -8.92 -18.87
N ALA A 479 3.67 -7.73 -18.64
CA ALA A 479 3.94 -6.58 -19.52
C ALA A 479 5.44 -6.24 -19.47
N PRO A 480 6.10 -6.03 -20.64
CA PRO A 480 7.50 -5.63 -20.66
C PRO A 480 7.66 -4.25 -20.02
N ALA A 481 8.71 -4.09 -19.20
CA ALA A 481 9.00 -2.82 -18.58
C ALA A 481 9.31 -1.74 -19.63
N VAL A 482 8.72 -0.55 -19.48
CA VAL A 482 8.97 0.60 -20.36
C VAL A 482 10.46 0.91 -20.49
N ASP A 483 11.21 0.80 -19.37
CA ASP A 483 12.66 1.01 -19.37
C ASP A 483 13.41 0.05 -20.29
N GLU A 484 12.98 -1.21 -20.39
CA GLU A 484 13.62 -2.19 -21.28
C GLU A 484 13.33 -1.90 -22.75
N LEU A 485 12.10 -1.52 -23.07
CA LEU A 485 11.70 -1.10 -24.41
C LEU A 485 12.45 0.17 -24.82
N MET A 486 12.52 1.16 -23.93
CA MET A 486 13.24 2.42 -24.16
C MET A 486 14.75 2.24 -24.27
N ALA A 487 15.35 1.34 -23.50
CA ALA A 487 16.77 1.01 -23.62
C ALA A 487 17.10 0.49 -25.03
N PHE A 488 16.22 -0.34 -25.60
CA PHE A 488 16.38 -0.80 -26.97
C PHE A 488 16.18 0.33 -27.99
N MET A 489 15.14 1.18 -27.85
CA MET A 489 14.91 2.32 -28.75
C MET A 489 16.08 3.32 -28.74
N ILE A 490 16.64 3.60 -27.57
CA ILE A 490 17.79 4.48 -27.41
C ILE A 490 19.02 3.89 -28.11
N LYS A 491 19.30 2.60 -27.89
CA LYS A 491 20.40 1.90 -28.55
C LYS A 491 20.23 1.93 -30.07
N LEU A 492 19.03 1.62 -30.56
CA LEU A 492 18.70 1.63 -31.98
C LEU A 492 18.94 3.01 -32.61
N ARG A 493 18.51 4.08 -31.93
CA ARG A 493 18.76 5.46 -32.38
C ARG A 493 20.25 5.80 -32.41
N GLN A 494 21.03 5.32 -31.44
CA GLN A 494 22.49 5.50 -31.42
C GLN A 494 23.15 4.77 -32.59
N ASP A 495 22.70 3.56 -32.91
CA ASP A 495 23.21 2.78 -34.04
C ASP A 495 22.91 3.48 -35.37
N PHE A 496 21.70 4.05 -35.55
CA PHE A 496 21.39 4.88 -36.72
C PHE A 496 22.31 6.10 -36.83
N LYS A 497 22.54 6.82 -35.72
CA LYS A 497 23.48 7.96 -35.71
C LYS A 497 24.91 7.52 -36.07
N ALA A 498 25.38 6.40 -35.53
CA ALA A 498 26.73 5.87 -35.81
C ALA A 498 26.92 5.50 -37.28
N LYS A 499 25.87 4.96 -37.93
CA LYS A 499 25.83 4.65 -39.36
C LYS A 499 25.58 5.88 -40.26
N LYS A 500 25.44 7.07 -39.69
CA LYS A 500 25.06 8.33 -40.37
C LYS A 500 23.68 8.29 -41.02
N GLU A 501 22.78 7.44 -40.52
CA GLU A 501 21.38 7.31 -40.94
C GLU A 501 20.51 8.31 -40.16
N TYR A 502 20.82 9.60 -40.26
CA TYR A 502 20.20 10.65 -39.43
C TYR A 502 18.68 10.73 -39.62
N ALA A 503 18.17 10.48 -40.83
CA ALA A 503 16.74 10.47 -41.10
C ALA A 503 15.98 9.40 -40.29
N ARG A 504 16.56 8.20 -40.12
CA ARG A 504 15.96 7.13 -39.29
C ARG A 504 16.07 7.45 -37.79
N ALA A 505 17.17 8.06 -37.37
CA ALA A 505 17.36 8.50 -36.00
C ALA A 505 16.36 9.61 -35.60
N ASP A 506 16.07 10.53 -36.52
CA ASP A 506 15.07 11.58 -36.33
C ASP A 506 13.65 11.02 -36.39
N LEU A 507 13.33 10.13 -37.34
CA LEU A 507 12.04 9.45 -37.41
C LEU A 507 11.69 8.73 -36.10
N LEU A 508 12.63 7.98 -35.54
CA LEU A 508 12.43 7.27 -34.27
C LEU A 508 12.23 8.25 -33.10
N ARG A 509 12.97 9.36 -33.06
CA ARG A 509 12.78 10.41 -32.04
C ARG A 509 11.39 11.04 -32.16
N ASP A 510 10.98 11.37 -33.36
CA ASP A 510 9.72 12.07 -33.60
C ASP A 510 8.53 11.15 -33.29
N LYS A 511 8.60 9.87 -33.65
CA LYS A 511 7.59 8.87 -33.25
C LYS A 511 7.50 8.65 -31.74
N LEU A 512 8.64 8.62 -31.04
CA LEU A 512 8.65 8.57 -29.57
C LEU A 512 7.98 9.81 -28.97
N LYS A 513 8.21 10.98 -29.56
CA LYS A 513 7.57 12.22 -29.13
C LYS A 513 6.05 12.19 -29.37
N ASP A 514 5.59 11.64 -30.49
CA ASP A 514 4.17 11.51 -30.81
C ASP A 514 3.40 10.64 -29.80
N ILE A 515 4.08 9.67 -29.18
CA ILE A 515 3.53 8.82 -28.11
C ILE A 515 3.84 9.35 -26.70
N GLY A 516 4.20 10.63 -26.59
CA GLY A 516 4.41 11.30 -25.30
C GLY A 516 5.77 11.03 -24.63
N ILE A 517 6.78 10.55 -25.35
CA ILE A 517 8.11 10.26 -24.82
C ILE A 517 9.15 11.23 -25.39
N ILE A 518 9.81 11.98 -24.51
CA ILE A 518 10.85 12.95 -24.87
C ILE A 518 12.24 12.36 -24.62
N LEU A 519 13.07 12.37 -25.67
CA LEU A 519 14.49 12.02 -25.59
C LEU A 519 15.37 13.25 -25.36
N GLU A 520 16.26 13.18 -24.38
CA GLU A 520 17.23 14.22 -24.03
C GLU A 520 18.66 13.69 -24.24
N ASP A 521 19.38 14.22 -25.23
CA ASP A 521 20.79 13.87 -25.46
C ASP A 521 21.67 14.64 -24.46
N THR A 522 22.28 13.96 -23.48
CA THR A 522 23.21 14.57 -22.51
C THR A 522 24.66 14.15 -22.76
N ARG A 523 25.63 14.80 -22.09
CA ARG A 523 27.06 14.40 -22.15
C ARG A 523 27.31 13.00 -21.59
N GLU A 524 26.42 12.49 -20.73
CA GLU A 524 26.52 11.18 -20.09
C GLU A 524 25.76 10.07 -20.83
N GLY A 525 25.05 10.42 -21.91
CA GLY A 525 24.19 9.51 -22.66
C GLY A 525 22.80 10.07 -22.91
N ALA A 526 22.03 9.40 -23.78
CA ALA A 526 20.63 9.76 -24.01
C ALA A 526 19.78 9.35 -22.80
N ARG A 527 19.02 10.29 -22.25
CA ARG A 527 18.00 10.07 -21.22
C ARG A 527 16.62 10.24 -21.83
N TRP A 528 15.59 9.77 -21.14
CA TRP A 528 14.21 9.90 -21.60
C TRP A 528 13.29 10.25 -20.44
N LYS A 529 12.16 10.87 -20.76
CA LYS A 529 11.08 11.16 -19.82
C LYS A 529 9.74 11.15 -20.56
N PHE A 530 8.65 10.96 -19.84
CA PHE A 530 7.34 11.27 -20.38
C PHE A 530 7.19 12.79 -20.52
N ALA A 531 6.47 13.24 -21.54
CA ALA A 531 6.03 14.63 -21.63
C ALA A 531 5.12 14.92 -20.44
N ASP A 532 5.34 16.04 -19.75
CA ASP A 532 4.45 16.46 -18.67
C ASP A 532 3.04 16.66 -19.26
N ALA A 533 2.03 16.03 -18.65
CA ALA A 533 0.62 16.12 -19.06
C ALA A 533 0.03 17.52 -18.87
#